data_AF-A0A7J3E2D4-F1
#
_entry.id   AF-A0A7J3E2D4-F1
#
_cell.length_a   1.000
_cell.length_b   1.000
_cell.length_c   1.000
_cell.angle_alpha   90.00
_cell.angle_beta   90.00
_cell.angle_gamma   90.00
#
_symmetry.space_group_name_H-M   'P 1'
#
loop_
_entity.id
_entity.type
_entity.pdbx_description
1 polymer ?
#
loop_
_entity_poly.entity_id
_entity_poly.type
_entity_poly.pdbx_seq_one_letter_code
_entity_poly.pdbx_strand_id
1 'polypeptide(L)'
;MGVTLNDLTPIGLCIATEDLFDAKRFVQNFCDNLLLRARDQQLEPLITSLKRELTNPAVQKKFFDGYKAILLDNIDKILSLVAGRYSRINLKSVESIVKEGRDLMRKILLANNFLEISELHPTFKSKIFLPTYQLFLASIKG
;
A
#
# COMPACT_ATOMS: atom_id res chain seq x y z
N MET A 1 16.92 -18.02 -15.90
CA MET A 1 17.28 -16.63 -15.56
C MET A 1 17.03 -16.44 -14.07
N GLY A 2 17.94 -15.82 -13.32
CA GLY A 2 17.74 -15.61 -11.86
C GLY A 2 16.75 -14.47 -11.61
N VAL A 3 15.85 -14.63 -10.63
CA VAL A 3 14.95 -13.56 -10.17
C VAL A 3 15.77 -12.49 -9.45
N THR A 4 15.62 -11.23 -9.85
CA THR A 4 16.29 -10.09 -9.22
C THR A 4 15.37 -9.39 -8.22
N LEU A 5 15.96 -8.61 -7.29
CA LEU A 5 15.20 -7.74 -6.39
C LEU A 5 14.33 -6.74 -7.16
N ASN A 6 14.80 -6.29 -8.31
CA ASN A 6 14.03 -5.42 -9.18
C ASN A 6 12.75 -6.14 -9.61
N ASP A 7 12.80 -7.41 -10.01
CA ASP A 7 11.62 -8.18 -10.45
C ASP A 7 10.55 -8.33 -9.36
N LEU A 8 10.98 -8.39 -8.10
CA LEU A 8 10.09 -8.49 -6.94
C LEU A 8 9.49 -7.14 -6.51
N THR A 9 10.00 -6.02 -7.01
CA THR A 9 9.59 -4.67 -6.56
C THR A 9 8.07 -4.43 -6.66
N PRO A 10 7.37 -4.78 -7.76
CA PRO A 10 5.91 -4.57 -7.85
C PRO A 10 5.15 -5.35 -6.77
N ILE A 11 5.61 -6.56 -6.44
CA ILE A 11 5.00 -7.42 -5.41
C ILE A 11 5.28 -6.89 -4.02
N GLY A 12 6.54 -6.52 -3.74
CA GLY A 12 6.92 -5.90 -2.47
C GLY A 12 6.12 -4.64 -2.18
N LEU A 13 5.90 -3.81 -3.21
CA LEU A 13 5.08 -2.61 -3.08
C LEU A 13 3.60 -2.93 -2.86
N CYS A 14 3.04 -3.96 -3.51
CA CYS A 14 1.69 -4.44 -3.21
C CYS A 14 1.53 -4.89 -1.76
N ILE A 15 2.49 -5.63 -1.21
CA ILE A 15 2.47 -6.08 0.19
C ILE A 15 2.49 -4.88 1.14
N ALA A 16 3.44 -3.96 0.93
CA ALA A 16 3.55 -2.75 1.76
C ALA A 16 2.29 -1.87 1.70
N THR A 17 1.60 -1.87 0.56
CA THR A 17 0.36 -1.12 0.37
C THR A 17 -0.85 -1.83 0.98
N GLU A 18 -0.87 -3.17 0.99
CA GLU A 18 -1.96 -3.95 1.58
C GLU A 18 -2.11 -3.63 3.08
N ASP A 19 -1.00 -3.51 3.80
CA ASP A 19 -0.99 -3.16 5.23
C ASP A 19 -1.55 -1.75 5.51
N LEU A 20 -1.55 -0.86 4.51
CA LEU A 20 -2.10 0.49 4.59
C LEU A 20 -3.60 0.57 4.27
N PHE A 21 -4.29 -0.54 4.05
CA PHE A 21 -5.75 -0.51 4.02
C PHE A 21 -6.37 -0.70 5.42
N ASP A 22 -5.62 -1.22 6.38
CA ASP A 22 -6.05 -1.32 7.78
C ASP A 22 -5.37 -0.24 8.62
N ALA A 23 -5.94 0.96 8.60
CA ALA A 23 -5.40 2.11 9.32
C ALA A 23 -5.32 1.89 10.84
N LYS A 24 -6.25 1.13 11.41
CA LYS A 24 -6.24 0.81 12.84
C LYS A 24 -5.05 -0.07 13.16
N ARG A 25 -4.83 -1.13 12.39
CA ARG A 25 -3.69 -2.02 12.54
C ARG A 25 -2.37 -1.30 12.26
N PHE A 26 -2.32 -0.40 11.30
CA PHE A 26 -1.16 0.44 11.02
C PHE A 26 -0.79 1.31 12.24
N VAL A 27 -1.73 2.09 12.77
CA VAL A 27 -1.46 2.98 13.92
C VAL A 27 -1.07 2.17 15.17
N GLN A 28 -1.72 1.02 15.40
CA GLN A 28 -1.38 0.14 16.50
C GLN A 28 0.05 -0.39 16.38
N ASN A 29 0.39 -0.99 15.23
CA ASN A 29 1.68 -1.66 15.05
C ASN A 29 2.84 -0.74 14.66
N PHE A 30 2.58 0.55 14.41
CA PHE A 30 3.59 1.53 14.04
C PHE A 30 4.77 1.48 15.01
N CYS A 31 5.96 1.10 14.52
CA CYS A 31 7.19 0.98 15.32
C CYS A 31 7.15 0.02 16.53
N ASP A 32 6.13 -0.84 16.68
CA ASP A 32 5.96 -1.72 17.84
C ASP A 32 6.97 -2.88 17.90
N ASN A 33 7.26 -3.51 16.75
CA ASN A 33 7.95 -4.80 16.75
C ASN A 33 9.49 -4.72 16.81
N LEU A 34 10.08 -3.55 16.56
CA LEU A 34 11.53 -3.38 16.49
C LEU A 34 12.08 -2.41 17.54
N LEU A 35 11.41 -1.28 17.77
CA LEU A 35 11.95 -0.20 18.63
C LEU A 35 11.49 -0.33 20.08
N LEU A 36 10.22 -0.68 20.31
CA LEU A 36 9.66 -0.80 21.66
C LEU A 36 10.02 -2.13 22.34
N ARG A 37 10.16 -3.23 21.58
CA ARG A 37 10.64 -4.52 22.13
C ARG A 37 12.12 -4.47 22.53
N ALA A 38 12.94 -3.68 21.84
CA ALA A 38 14.34 -3.47 22.17
C ALA A 38 14.53 -2.51 23.36
N ARG A 39 13.45 -1.89 23.87
CA ARG A 39 13.46 -0.88 24.95
C ARG A 39 14.46 0.23 24.69
N ASP A 40 14.46 0.77 23.47
CA ASP A 40 15.25 1.97 23.19
C ASP A 40 14.67 3.15 23.96
N GLN A 41 15.30 3.48 25.09
CA GLN A 41 14.86 4.52 26.02
C GLN A 41 14.87 5.93 25.40
N GLN A 42 15.56 6.14 24.28
CA GLN A 42 15.58 7.43 23.58
C GLN A 42 14.41 7.54 22.59
N LEU A 43 14.11 6.46 21.86
CA LEU A 43 13.08 6.46 20.83
C LEU A 43 11.67 6.19 21.37
N GLU A 44 11.55 5.38 22.43
CA GLU A 44 10.27 5.03 23.06
C GLU A 44 9.39 6.25 23.42
N PRO A 45 9.89 7.29 24.12
CA PRO A 45 9.06 8.44 24.45
C PRO A 45 8.63 9.23 23.21
N LEU A 46 9.49 9.35 22.19
CA LEU A 46 9.19 10.06 20.94
C LEU A 46 8.11 9.35 20.12
N ILE A 47 8.22 8.03 19.96
CA ILE A 47 7.26 7.20 19.24
C ILE A 47 5.92 7.19 19.97
N THR A 48 5.95 7.05 21.30
CA THR A 48 4.72 7.07 22.12
C THR A 48 4.01 8.42 22.01
N SER A 49 4.76 9.53 22.03
CA SER A 49 4.22 10.87 21.81
C SER A 49 3.55 10.99 20.44
N LEU A 50 4.25 10.53 19.39
CA LEU A 50 3.72 10.55 18.02
C LEU A 50 2.44 9.70 17.88
N LYS A 51 2.41 8.50 18.46
CA LYS A 51 1.19 7.66 18.47
C LYS A 51 -0.01 8.36 19.10
N ARG A 52 0.21 9.03 20.24
CA ARG A 52 -0.85 9.81 20.90
C ARG A 52 -1.34 10.95 20.01
N GLU A 53 -0.43 11.66 19.35
CA GLU A 53 -0.77 12.75 18.44
C GLU A 53 -1.58 12.28 17.23
N LEU A 54 -1.23 11.13 16.64
CA LEU A 54 -1.98 10.54 15.53
C LEU A 54 -3.43 10.15 15.92
N THR A 55 -3.67 9.89 17.20
CA THR A 55 -5.02 9.64 17.73
C THR A 55 -5.79 10.91 18.11
N ASN A 56 -5.14 12.08 18.09
CA ASN A 56 -5.77 13.35 18.44
C ASN A 56 -6.77 13.80 17.35
N PRO A 57 -8.06 14.06 17.69
CA PRO A 57 -9.06 14.54 16.74
C PRO A 57 -8.66 15.80 15.97
N ALA A 58 -7.86 16.69 16.58
CA ALA A 58 -7.40 17.93 15.94
C ALA A 58 -6.44 17.70 14.77
N VAL A 59 -5.68 16.58 14.79
CA VAL A 59 -4.69 16.22 13.76
C VAL A 59 -5.25 15.17 12.80
N GLN A 60 -6.30 14.45 13.18
CA GLN A 60 -6.88 13.35 12.40
C GLN A 60 -7.20 13.71 10.96
N LYS A 61 -7.71 14.92 10.68
CA LYS A 61 -7.99 15.32 9.29
C LYS A 61 -6.72 15.40 8.44
N LYS A 62 -5.68 16.06 8.94
CA LYS A 62 -4.38 16.16 8.25
C LYS A 62 -3.71 14.80 8.12
N PHE A 63 -3.79 13.98 9.17
CA PHE A 63 -3.28 12.61 9.14
C PHE A 63 -4.00 11.78 8.07
N PHE A 64 -5.33 11.86 7.99
CA PHE A 64 -6.13 11.16 6.99
C PHE A 64 -5.79 11.61 5.56
N ASP A 65 -5.58 12.92 5.34
CA ASP A 65 -5.16 13.44 4.03
C ASP A 65 -3.76 12.94 3.64
N GLY A 66 -2.81 12.94 4.59
CA GLY A 66 -1.48 12.35 4.38
C GLY A 66 -1.54 10.84 4.13
N TYR A 67 -2.41 10.13 4.83
CA TYR A 67 -2.64 8.69 4.66
C TYR A 67 -3.14 8.35 3.25
N LYS A 68 -4.13 9.12 2.76
CA LYS A 68 -4.61 9.02 1.38
C LYS A 68 -3.47 9.29 0.38
N ALA A 69 -2.64 10.31 0.61
CA ALA A 69 -1.52 10.62 -0.28
C ALA A 69 -0.52 9.46 -0.41
N ILE A 70 -0.17 8.79 0.69
CA ILE A 70 0.74 7.63 0.68
C ILE A 70 0.12 6.47 -0.10
N LEU A 71 -1.17 6.16 0.14
CA LEU A 71 -1.86 5.11 -0.61
C LEU A 71 -1.89 5.39 -2.11
N LEU A 72 -2.18 6.64 -2.50
CA LEU A 72 -2.23 7.06 -3.90
C LEU A 72 -0.85 6.96 -4.58
N ASP A 73 0.20 7.43 -3.92
CA ASP A 73 1.58 7.34 -4.42
C ASP A 73 2.02 5.88 -4.61
N ASN A 74 1.71 5.02 -3.65
CA ASN A 74 2.01 3.60 -3.77
C ASN A 74 1.25 2.93 -4.92
N ILE A 75 -0.05 3.21 -5.06
CA ILE A 75 -0.85 2.65 -6.16
C ILE A 75 -0.31 3.14 -7.50
N ASP A 76 -0.02 4.44 -7.66
CA ASP A 76 0.55 5.00 -8.89
C ASP A 76 1.87 4.30 -9.29
N LYS A 77 2.78 4.14 -8.33
CA LYS A 77 4.03 3.40 -8.52
C LYS A 77 3.80 1.95 -8.93
N ILE A 78 2.85 1.24 -8.31
CA ILE A 78 2.47 -0.13 -8.71
C ILE A 78 2.01 -0.13 -10.17
N LEU A 79 1.11 0.78 -10.54
CA LEU A 79 0.57 0.85 -11.91
C LEU A 79 1.66 1.14 -12.94
N SER A 80 2.55 2.10 -12.64
CA SER A 80 3.69 2.45 -13.48
C SER A 80 4.62 1.24 -13.71
N LEU A 81 4.93 0.51 -12.64
CA LEU A 81 5.76 -0.70 -12.72
C LEU A 81 5.09 -1.83 -13.51
N VAL A 82 3.79 -2.07 -13.27
CA VAL A 82 3.01 -3.09 -13.97
C VAL A 82 2.96 -2.79 -15.46
N ALA A 83 2.67 -1.54 -15.83
CA ALA A 83 2.64 -1.10 -17.23
C ALA A 83 4.01 -1.21 -17.89
N GLY A 84 5.08 -0.75 -17.24
CA GLY A 84 6.43 -0.78 -17.81
C GLY A 84 6.97 -2.20 -18.01
N ARG A 85 6.59 -3.14 -17.15
CA ARG A 85 7.23 -4.48 -17.10
C ARG A 85 6.43 -5.57 -17.76
N TYR A 86 5.11 -5.56 -17.60
CA TYR A 86 4.28 -6.71 -17.97
C TYR A 86 3.48 -6.50 -19.25
N SER A 87 3.55 -5.32 -19.89
CA SER A 87 2.81 -5.03 -21.12
C SER A 87 3.13 -5.98 -22.27
N ARG A 88 4.38 -6.47 -22.35
CA ARG A 88 4.80 -7.44 -23.38
C ARG A 88 4.33 -8.86 -23.09
N ILE A 89 3.93 -9.15 -21.86
CA ILE A 89 3.50 -10.49 -21.41
C ILE A 89 2.00 -10.64 -21.61
N ASN A 90 1.22 -9.70 -21.07
CA ASN A 90 -0.23 -9.70 -21.20
C ASN A 90 -0.78 -8.29 -21.08
N LEU A 91 -0.91 -7.63 -22.24
CA LEU A 91 -1.41 -6.26 -22.34
C LEU A 91 -2.82 -6.10 -21.76
N LYS A 92 -3.74 -7.04 -22.02
CA LYS A 92 -5.12 -6.97 -21.54
C LYS A 92 -5.21 -6.97 -20.02
N SER A 93 -4.43 -7.83 -19.36
CA SER A 93 -4.37 -7.86 -17.90
C SER A 93 -3.77 -6.58 -17.33
N VAL A 94 -2.71 -6.05 -17.96
CA VAL A 94 -2.11 -4.76 -17.56
C VAL A 94 -3.11 -3.62 -17.67
N GLU A 95 -3.82 -3.49 -18.79
CA GLU A 95 -4.83 -2.46 -18.99
C GLU A 95 -5.96 -2.56 -17.96
N SER A 96 -6.39 -3.79 -17.65
CA SER A 96 -7.38 -4.03 -16.60
C SER A 96 -6.89 -3.56 -15.22
N ILE A 97 -5.64 -3.89 -14.85
CA ILE A 97 -5.06 -3.47 -13.56
C ILE A 97 -4.96 -1.95 -13.49
N VAL A 98 -4.49 -1.30 -14.56
CA VAL A 98 -4.37 0.18 -14.62
C VAL A 98 -5.73 0.85 -14.51
N LYS A 99 -6.75 0.33 -15.18
CA LYS A 99 -8.11 0.85 -15.08
C LYS A 99 -8.65 0.73 -13.64
N GLU A 100 -8.60 -0.47 -13.07
CA GLU A 100 -9.08 -0.74 -11.71
C GLU A 100 -8.30 0.07 -10.66
N GLY A 101 -7.00 0.26 -10.86
CA GLY A 101 -6.15 1.10 -10.02
C GLY A 101 -6.56 2.57 -10.04
N ARG A 102 -6.85 3.14 -11.20
CA ARG A 102 -7.35 4.53 -11.31
C ARG A 102 -8.71 4.70 -10.64
N ASP A 103 -9.60 3.72 -10.81
CA ASP A 103 -10.91 3.75 -10.15
C ASP A 103 -10.78 3.61 -8.63
N LEU A 104 -9.85 2.78 -8.14
CA LEU A 104 -9.52 2.67 -6.73
C LEU A 104 -8.95 3.98 -6.17
N MET A 105 -8.01 4.61 -6.87
CA MET A 105 -7.45 5.92 -6.50
C MET A 105 -8.54 6.99 -6.39
N ARG A 106 -9.50 7.00 -7.33
CA ARG A 106 -10.66 7.91 -7.26
C ARG A 106 -11.48 7.67 -6.00
N LYS A 107 -11.74 6.41 -5.63
CA LYS A 107 -12.48 6.07 -4.39
C LYS A 107 -11.72 6.51 -3.14
N ILE A 108 -10.39 6.33 -3.11
CA ILE A 108 -9.54 6.78 -2.00
C ILE A 108 -9.58 8.31 -1.84
N LEU A 109 -9.53 9.06 -2.95
CA LEU A 109 -9.62 10.52 -2.93
C LEU A 109 -10.95 11.02 -2.35
N LEU A 110 -12.04 10.31 -2.66
CA LEU A 110 -13.40 10.66 -2.23
C LEU A 110 -13.76 10.13 -0.84
N ALA A 111 -12.93 9.26 -0.25
CA ALA A 111 -13.19 8.70 1.06
C ALA A 111 -13.13 9.78 2.15
N ASN A 112 -14.06 9.71 3.10
CA ASN A 112 -14.22 10.69 4.18
C ASN A 112 -13.66 10.21 5.53
N ASN A 113 -13.37 8.92 5.64
CA ASN A 113 -12.88 8.32 6.87
C ASN A 113 -12.06 7.04 6.57
N PHE A 114 -11.37 6.54 7.60
CA PHE A 114 -10.55 5.33 7.49
C PHE A 114 -11.36 4.05 7.25
N LEU A 115 -12.64 4.00 7.66
CA LEU A 115 -13.49 2.83 7.43
C LEU A 115 -13.77 2.66 5.94
N GLU A 116 -14.15 3.74 5.26
CA GLU A 116 -14.33 3.76 3.80
C GLU A 116 -13.05 3.33 3.06
N ILE A 117 -11.87 3.70 3.56
CA ILE A 117 -10.60 3.18 3.02
C ILE A 117 -10.48 1.68 3.24
N SER A 118 -10.73 1.19 4.46
CA SER A 118 -10.63 -0.24 4.78
C SER A 118 -11.55 -1.12 3.93
N GLU A 119 -12.74 -0.63 3.60
CA GLU A 119 -13.70 -1.33 2.71
C GLU A 119 -13.18 -1.51 1.28
N LEU A 120 -12.18 -0.72 0.87
CA LEU A 120 -11.54 -0.85 -0.45
C LEU A 120 -10.47 -1.95 -0.49
N HIS A 121 -10.06 -2.50 0.66
CA HIS A 121 -9.03 -3.56 0.74
C HIS A 121 -9.32 -4.77 -0.16
N PRO A 122 -10.53 -5.37 -0.16
CA PRO A 122 -10.82 -6.51 -1.02
C PRO A 122 -10.71 -6.17 -2.51
N THR A 123 -11.02 -4.92 -2.89
CA THR A 123 -10.88 -4.44 -4.26
C THR A 123 -9.40 -4.36 -4.64
N PHE A 124 -8.56 -3.72 -3.81
CA PHE A 124 -7.11 -3.68 -4.04
C PHE A 124 -6.54 -5.09 -4.21
N LYS A 125 -6.89 -6.01 -3.31
CA LYS A 125 -6.38 -7.38 -3.32
C LYS A 125 -6.78 -8.15 -4.59
N SER A 126 -8.07 -8.13 -4.93
CA SER A 126 -8.61 -8.93 -6.04
C SER A 126 -8.34 -8.34 -7.42
N LYS A 127 -8.27 -7.00 -7.54
CA LYS A 127 -8.16 -6.30 -8.83
C LYS A 127 -6.75 -5.83 -9.16
N ILE A 128 -5.88 -5.68 -8.17
CA ILE A 128 -4.52 -5.14 -8.37
C ILE A 128 -3.48 -6.14 -7.88
N PHE A 129 -3.49 -6.51 -6.59
CA PHE A 129 -2.42 -7.33 -6.02
C PHE A 129 -2.37 -8.72 -6.66
N LEU A 130 -3.44 -9.53 -6.55
CA LEU A 130 -3.44 -10.89 -7.09
C LEU A 130 -3.15 -10.94 -8.61
N PRO A 131 -3.75 -10.07 -9.46
CA PRO A 131 -3.38 -10.00 -10.87
C PRO A 131 -1.92 -9.60 -11.12
N THR A 132 -1.37 -8.67 -10.34
CA THR A 132 0.06 -8.31 -10.43
C THR A 132 0.96 -9.49 -10.10
N TYR A 133 0.59 -10.27 -9.08
CA TYR A 133 1.30 -11.51 -8.73
C TYR A 133 1.22 -12.55 -9.85
N GLN A 134 0.06 -12.70 -10.49
CA GLN A 134 -0.08 -13.60 -11.65
C GLN A 134 0.80 -13.17 -12.83
N LEU A 135 0.88 -11.86 -13.12
CA LEU A 135 1.77 -11.34 -14.16
C LEU A 135 3.24 -11.59 -13.84
N PHE A 136 3.64 -11.41 -12.58
CA PHE A 136 4.98 -11.78 -12.11
C PHE A 136 5.27 -13.28 -12.30
N LEU A 137 4.34 -14.16 -11.92
CA LEU A 137 4.50 -15.60 -12.13
C LEU A 137 4.60 -15.98 -13.62
N ALA A 138 3.88 -15.26 -14.49
CA ALA A 138 4.01 -15.45 -15.93
C ALA A 138 5.36 -14.95 -16.45
N SER A 139 5.88 -13.83 -15.91
CA SER A 139 7.16 -13.25 -16.35
C SER A 139 8.37 -14.09 -16.01
N ILE A 140 8.32 -14.89 -14.95
CA ILE A 140 9.41 -15.78 -14.55
C ILE A 140 9.36 -17.15 -15.24
N LYS A 141 8.22 -17.52 -15.83
CA LYS A 141 8.02 -18.81 -16.53
C LYS A 141 8.23 -18.72 -18.04
N GLY A 142 8.09 -17.53 -18.62
CA GLY A 142 8.45 -17.23 -20.01
C GLY A 142 9.95 -16.97 -20.15
#